data_AF-A0A0C2G4P8-F1
#
_entry.id   AF-A0A0C2G4P8-F1
#
_cell.length_a   1.000
_cell.length_b   1.000
_cell.length_c   1.000
_cell.angle_alpha   90.00
_cell.angle_beta   90.00
_cell.angle_gamma   90.00
#
_symmetry.space_group_name_H-M   'P 1'
#
loop_
_entity.id
_entity.type
_entity.pdbx_description
1 polymer ?
#
loop_
_entity_poly.entity_id
_entity_poly.type
_entity_poly.pdbx_seq_one_letter_code
_entity_poly.pdbx_strand_id
1 'polypeptide(L)' 'MNANYIQQHNDTSAVFQDILSSGYPLRFLIYNGDVDMACQFLGDEWFIEKLAADNGMTSNTRAPWNYTQGR' A
#
# COMPACT_ATOMS: atom_id res chain seq x y z
N MET A 1 -7.01 14.22 -15.24
CA MET A 1 -7.52 14.14 -13.85
C MET A 1 -9.02 13.93 -13.89
N ASN A 2 -9.52 12.92 -13.19
CA ASN A 2 -10.96 12.64 -13.08
C ASN A 2 -11.64 13.74 -12.25
N ALA A 3 -12.69 14.39 -12.77
CA ALA A 3 -13.36 15.51 -12.10
C ALA A 3 -14.09 15.11 -10.80
N ASN A 4 -14.32 13.83 -10.57
CA ASN A 4 -14.92 13.28 -9.35
C ASN A 4 -13.87 12.75 -8.35
N TYR A 5 -12.59 12.74 -8.73
CA TYR A 5 -11.52 12.32 -7.82
C TYR A 5 -11.09 13.51 -6.97
N ILE A 6 -11.51 13.51 -5.71
CA ILE A 6 -11.15 14.52 -4.73
C ILE A 6 -10.20 13.87 -3.73
N GLN A 7 -8.95 14.31 -3.74
CA GLN A 7 -7.97 13.91 -2.74
C GLN A 7 -8.39 14.46 -1.36
N GLN A 8 -8.61 13.59 -0.39
CA GLN A 8 -9.00 13.99 0.97
C GLN A 8 -7.78 14.15 1.89
N HIS A 9 -6.73 13.35 1.66
CA HIS A 9 -5.51 13.34 2.45
C HIS A 9 -4.29 13.31 1.52
N ASN A 10 -3.30 14.14 1.85
CA ASN A 10 -2.02 14.16 1.12
C ASN A 10 -1.06 13.07 1.58
N ASP A 11 -1.25 12.57 2.80
CA ASP A 11 -0.40 11.58 3.44
C ASP A 11 -1.24 10.74 4.41
N THR A 12 -1.07 9.42 4.36
CA THR A 12 -1.72 8.45 5.24
C THR A 12 -0.75 7.79 6.22
N SER A 13 0.54 8.20 6.22
CA SER A 13 1.59 7.66 7.09
C SER A 13 1.17 7.56 8.55
N ALA A 14 0.56 8.62 9.10
CA ALA A 14 0.12 8.64 10.50
C ALA A 14 -0.87 7.50 10.82
N VAL A 15 -1.82 7.23 9.93
CA VAL A 15 -2.80 6.14 10.11
C VAL A 15 -2.12 4.78 10.08
N PHE A 16 -1.16 4.58 9.17
CA PHE A 16 -0.38 3.34 9.13
C PHE A 16 0.47 3.17 10.39
N GLN A 17 1.06 4.23 10.93
CA GLN A 17 1.80 4.17 12.20
C GLN A 17 0.89 3.82 13.38
N ASP A 18 -0.33 4.36 13.44
CA ASP A 18 -1.32 3.98 14.45
C ASP A 18 -1.71 2.49 14.33
N ILE A 19 -1.90 1.99 13.11
CA ILE A 19 -2.18 0.56 12.85
C ILE A 19 -1.04 -0.32 13.35
N LEU A 20 0.21 0.04 13.02
CA LEU A 20 1.39 -0.73 13.41
C LEU A 20 1.65 -0.70 14.92
N SER A 21 1.42 0.43 15.56
CA SER A 21 1.59 0.60 17.01
C SER A 21 0.43 0.03 17.85
N SER A 22 -0.70 -0.32 17.22
CA SER A 22 -1.91 -0.77 17.92
C SER A 22 -1.76 -2.07 18.73
N GLY A 23 -0.75 -2.89 18.43
CA GLY A 23 -0.53 -4.19 19.07
C GLY A 23 -1.52 -5.29 18.65
N TYR A 24 -2.45 -4.99 17.72
CA TYR A 24 -3.35 -5.99 17.16
C TYR A 24 -2.65 -6.82 16.06
N PRO A 25 -2.98 -8.12 15.92
CA PRO A 25 -2.42 -8.97 14.87
C PRO A 25 -3.11 -8.71 13.52
N LEU A 26 -2.89 -7.52 12.96
CA LEU A 26 -3.50 -7.07 11.71
C LEU A 26 -2.71 -7.56 10.50
N ARG A 27 -3.44 -7.86 9.42
CA ARG A 27 -2.88 -8.14 8.10
C ARG A 27 -3.57 -7.22 7.10
N PHE A 28 -2.78 -6.55 6.28
CA PHE A 28 -3.26 -5.62 5.26
C PHE A 28 -2.76 -6.05 3.88
N LEU A 29 -3.57 -5.75 2.87
CA LEU A 29 -3.27 -5.95 1.46
C LEU A 29 -3.55 -4.63 0.74
N ILE A 30 -2.52 -4.11 0.07
CA ILE A 30 -2.63 -2.94 -0.81
C ILE A 30 -2.50 -3.47 -2.22
N TYR A 31 -3.44 -3.10 -3.09
CA TYR A 31 -3.48 -3.55 -4.47
C TYR A 31 -3.86 -2.38 -5.38
N ASN A 32 -3.25 -2.35 -6.56
CA ASN A 32 -3.45 -1.30 -7.56
C ASN A 32 -3.79 -1.93 -8.91
N GLY A 33 -4.62 -1.24 -9.69
CA GLY A 33 -4.76 -1.52 -11.13
C GLY A 33 -3.64 -0.83 -11.90
N ASP A 34 -2.93 -1.56 -12.76
CA ASP A 34 -1.79 -1.08 -13.53
C ASP A 34 -2.15 -0.08 -14.66
N VAL A 35 -3.42 -0.06 -15.08
CA VAL A 35 -3.95 0.88 -16.09
C VAL A 35 -4.53 2.16 -15.46
N ASP A 36 -4.60 2.26 -14.13
CA ASP A 36 -5.07 3.48 -13.46
C ASP A 36 -3.97 4.56 -13.39
N MET A 37 -4.09 5.58 -14.26
CA MET A 37 -3.16 6.71 -14.31
C MET A 37 -3.49 7.83 -13.31
N ALA A 38 -4.65 7.77 -12.62
CA ALA A 38 -5.03 8.79 -11.63
C ALA A 38 -4.40 8.51 -10.26
N CYS A 39 -4.14 7.24 -9.93
CA CYS A 39 -3.42 6.78 -8.73
C CYS A 39 -2.31 5.81 -9.15
N GLN A 40 -1.10 6.32 -9.39
CA GLN A 40 0.00 5.49 -9.88
C GLN A 40 0.45 4.48 -8.82
N PHE A 41 0.53 3.20 -9.20
CA PHE A 41 1.03 2.11 -8.35
C PHE A 41 2.43 2.37 -7.76
N LEU A 42 3.23 3.22 -8.41
CA LEU A 42 4.55 3.63 -7.94
C LEU A 42 4.48 4.42 -6.62
N GLY A 43 3.43 5.22 -6.43
CA GLY A 43 3.24 5.98 -5.20
C GLY A 43 3.02 5.05 -4.01
N ASP A 44 2.22 4.01 -4.21
CA ASP A 44 1.92 3.01 -3.19
C ASP A 44 3.15 2.13 -2.89
N GLU A 45 3.92 1.77 -3.92
CA GLU A 45 5.19 1.04 -3.76
C GLU A 45 6.18 1.83 -2.89
N TRP A 46 6.49 3.08 -3.27
CA TRP A 46 7.42 3.92 -2.50
C TRP A 46 6.95 4.19 -1.07
N PHE A 47 5.64 4.39 -0.88
CA PHE A 47 5.06 4.57 0.44
C PHE A 47 5.30 3.35 1.34
N ILE A 48 5.04 2.15 0.83
CA ILE A 48 5.19 0.91 1.60
C ILE A 48 6.65 0.54 1.85
N GLU A 49 7.53 0.76 0.88
CA GLU A 49 8.97 0.58 1.07
C GLU A 49 9.51 1.50 2.16
N LYS A 50 9.11 2.78 2.16
CA LYS A 50 9.48 3.73 3.21
C LYS A 50 8.91 3.33 4.56
N LEU A 51 7.63 2.96 4.63
CA LEU A 51 6.98 2.53 5.87
C LEU A 51 7.68 1.30 6.47
N ALA A 52 8.06 0.33 5.62
CA ALA A 52 8.79 -0.86 6.03
C ALA A 52 10.19 -0.51 6.56
N ALA A 53 10.93 0.34 5.86
CA ALA A 53 12.26 0.80 6.28
C ALA A 53 12.21 1.57 7.61
N ASP A 54 11.27 2.50 7.76
CA ASP A 54 11.09 3.31 8.97
C ASP A 54 10.74 2.44 10.20
N ASN A 55 10.09 1.30 9.99
CA ASN A 55 9.67 0.37 11.06
C ASN A 55 10.55 -0.89 11.19
N GLY A 56 11.67 -0.98 10.48
CA GLY A 56 12.58 -2.13 10.56
C GLY A 56 11.98 -3.46 10.07
N MET A 57 11.03 -3.40 9.13
CA MET A 57 10.39 -4.57 8.54
C MET A 57 11.21 -5.16 7.40
N THR A 58 11.06 -6.46 7.17
CA THR A 58 11.67 -7.14 6.03
C THR A 58 10.82 -6.92 4.77
N SER A 59 11.44 -6.40 3.71
CA SER A 59 10.86 -6.38 2.37
C SER A 59 11.37 -7.57 1.54
N ASN A 60 10.51 -8.10 0.67
CA ASN A 60 10.87 -9.16 -0.28
C ASN A 60 11.06 -8.58 -1.68
N THR A 61 11.87 -9.24 -2.50
CA THR A 61 12.01 -8.88 -3.91
C THR A 61 10.67 -9.02 -4.64
N ARG A 62 10.31 -8.01 -5.45
CA ARG A 62 9.11 -8.01 -6.28
C ARG A 62 9.03 -9.28 -7.13
N ALA A 63 7.89 -9.96 -7.07
CA ALA A 63 7.62 -11.19 -7.81
C ALA A 63 6.21 -11.15 -8.44
N PRO A 64 6.00 -11.80 -9.60
CA PRO A 64 4.66 -11.92 -10.16
C PRO A 64 3.77 -12.77 -9.25
N TRP A 65 2.51 -12.36 -9.10
CA TRP A 65 1.50 -13.14 -8.40
C TRP A 65 0.55 -13.78 -9.42
N ASN A 66 0.48 -15.12 -9.41
CA ASN A 66 -0.46 -15.86 -10.24
C ASN A 66 -1.66 -16.27 -9.39
N TYR A 67 -2.83 -15.76 -9.75
CA TYR A 67 -4.08 -16.18 -9.13
C TYR A 67 -4.39 -17.64 -9.49
N THR A 68 -4.62 -18.46 -8.47
CA THR A 68 -5.23 -19.78 -8.60
C THR A 68 -6.51 -19.79 -7.76
N GLN A 69 -7.62 -20.20 -8.36
CA GLN A 69 -8.85 -20.38 -7.60
C GLN A 69 -8.66 -21.57 -6.66
N GLY A 70 -8.80 -21.31 -5.35
CA GLY A 70 -8.80 -22.38 -4.35
C GLY A 70 -9.92 -23.38 -4.64
N ARG A 71 -9.61 -24.68 -4.50
CA ARG A 71 -10.61 -25.76 -4.58
C ARG A 71 -11.57 -25.71 -3.41
#